data_AF-A0A0C9YGX5-F1
#
_entry.id   AF-A0A0C9YGX5-F1
#
_cell.length_a   1.000
_cell.length_b   1.000
_cell.length_c   1.000
_cell.angle_alpha   90.00
_cell.angle_beta   90.00
_cell.angle_gamma   90.00
#
_symmetry.space_group_name_H-M   'P 1'
#
loop_
_entity.id
_entity.type
_entity.pdbx_description
1 polymer ?
#
loop_
_entity_poly.entity_id
_entity_poly.type
_entity_poly.pdbx_seq_one_letter_code
_entity_poly.pdbx_strand_id
1 'polypeptide(L)'
;LQGRTSNFAHPALRKICLAVYNCNSSKSLCQFIEFQMSVPDRALVLVSAIVCRVLMMFKKHGTIKNEMLCGEEVNDAYHNLTSLVDQVWHNEYHGNKLERMLQEWARAGM
;
A
#
# COMPACT_ATOMS: atom_id res chain seq x y z
N LEU A 1 4.62 22.79 -4.38
CA LEU A 1 4.65 21.53 -5.15
C LEU A 1 3.24 20.94 -5.13
N GLN A 2 2.47 21.13 -6.20
CA GLN A 2 1.19 20.42 -6.41
C GLN A 2 1.51 18.94 -6.58
N GLY A 3 1.61 18.23 -5.45
CA GLY A 3 1.92 16.81 -5.41
C GLY A 3 0.83 16.06 -6.16
N ARG A 4 1.23 15.22 -7.11
CA ARG A 4 0.33 14.29 -7.79
C ARG A 4 -0.34 13.43 -6.71
N THR A 5 -1.61 13.69 -6.40
CA THR A 5 -2.42 12.95 -5.41
C THR A 5 -2.70 11.50 -5.81
N SER A 6 -2.10 11.01 -6.91
CA SER A 6 -2.34 9.69 -7.48
C SER A 6 -1.21 8.68 -7.22
N ASN A 7 -0.27 8.97 -6.32
CA ASN A 7 0.86 8.08 -6.04
C ASN A 7 0.40 6.69 -5.55
N PHE A 8 -0.69 6.62 -4.78
CA PHE A 8 -1.29 5.37 -4.32
C PHE A 8 -1.98 4.56 -5.43
N ALA A 9 -2.28 5.18 -6.58
CA ALA A 9 -2.89 4.48 -7.71
C ALA A 9 -1.85 3.76 -8.59
N HIS A 10 -0.58 3.71 -8.19
CA HIS A 10 0.46 3.08 -9.00
C HIS A 10 0.19 1.57 -9.16
N PRO A 11 0.17 1.01 -10.39
CA PRO A 11 -0.18 -0.39 -10.63
C PRO A 11 0.69 -1.41 -9.88
N ALA A 12 1.94 -1.07 -9.58
CA ALA A 12 2.81 -1.93 -8.78
C ALA A 12 2.29 -2.13 -7.34
N LEU A 13 1.74 -1.08 -6.71
CA LEU A 13 1.16 -1.20 -5.37
C LEU A 13 -0.04 -2.14 -5.39
N ARG A 14 -0.93 -1.99 -6.38
CA ARG A 14 -2.04 -2.94 -6.63
C ARG A 14 -1.53 -4.37 -6.73
N LYS A 15 -0.55 -4.63 -7.59
CA LYS A 15 -0.02 -5.99 -7.81
C LYS A 15 0.55 -6.59 -6.53
N ILE A 16 1.32 -5.82 -5.76
CA ILE A 16 1.91 -6.29 -4.51
C ILE A 16 0.83 -6.53 -3.45
N CYS A 17 -0.11 -5.59 -3.29
CA CYS A 17 -1.24 -5.77 -2.40
C CYS A 17 -2.01 -7.05 -2.74
N LEU A 18 -2.40 -7.26 -4.01
CA LEU A 18 -3.12 -8.47 -4.42
C LEU A 18 -2.30 -9.75 -4.27
N ALA A 19 -1.00 -9.73 -4.55
CA ALA A 19 -0.14 -10.90 -4.38
C ALA A 19 -0.01 -11.33 -2.92
N VAL A 20 0.13 -10.36 -2.00
CA VAL A 20 0.16 -10.63 -0.55
C VAL A 20 -1.21 -11.12 -0.08
N TYR A 21 -2.25 -10.50 -0.59
CA TYR A 21 -3.61 -10.69 -0.09
C TYR A 21 -4.27 -11.97 -0.59
N ASN A 22 -4.09 -12.29 -1.87
CA ASN A 22 -4.59 -13.49 -2.56
C ASN A 22 -3.51 -14.56 -2.69
N CYS A 23 -2.51 -14.56 -1.79
CA CYS A 23 -1.48 -15.60 -1.79
C CYS A 23 -2.14 -16.98 -1.70
N ASN A 24 -1.71 -17.96 -2.51
CA ASN A 24 -2.25 -19.33 -2.58
C ASN A 24 -2.07 -20.18 -1.30
N SER A 25 -1.89 -19.53 -0.14
CA SER A 25 -1.86 -20.17 1.16
C SER A 25 -3.27 -20.25 1.76
N SER A 26 -3.51 -21.24 2.61
CA SER A 26 -4.72 -21.32 3.45
C SER A 26 -4.90 -20.12 4.40
N LYS A 27 -3.87 -19.25 4.50
CA LYS A 27 -3.88 -18.01 5.30
C LYS A 27 -4.09 -16.75 4.46
N SER A 28 -4.56 -16.90 3.22
CA SER A 28 -4.94 -15.77 2.38
C SER A 28 -6.01 -14.92 3.08
N LEU A 29 -5.91 -13.60 2.97
CA LEU A 29 -6.88 -12.69 3.57
C LEU A 29 -8.18 -12.62 2.76
N CYS A 30 -8.16 -12.97 1.46
CA CYS A 30 -9.36 -12.92 0.62
C CYS A 30 -10.48 -13.91 1.03
N GLN A 31 -10.18 -14.87 1.90
CA GLN A 31 -11.19 -15.80 2.42
C GLN A 31 -12.20 -15.12 3.38
N PHE A 32 -11.87 -13.95 3.93
CA PHE A 32 -12.78 -13.22 4.82
C PHE A 32 -13.60 -12.20 4.02
N ILE A 33 -14.89 -12.09 4.31
CA ILE A 33 -15.82 -11.25 3.55
C ILE A 33 -15.46 -9.76 3.59
N GLU A 34 -14.99 -9.29 4.74
CA GLU A 34 -14.51 -7.91 4.97
C GLU A 34 -13.41 -7.53 3.96
N PHE A 35 -12.61 -8.54 3.61
CA PHE A 35 -11.48 -8.43 2.74
C PHE A 35 -11.81 -8.64 1.25
N GLN A 36 -12.97 -9.21 0.93
CA GLN A 36 -13.49 -9.31 -0.45
C GLN A 36 -14.11 -7.99 -0.92
N MET A 37 -14.62 -7.18 0.02
CA MET A 37 -15.30 -5.94 -0.29
C MET A 37 -14.33 -4.80 -0.65
N SER A 38 -13.19 -4.72 0.03
CA SER A 38 -12.15 -3.73 -0.24
C SER A 38 -10.79 -4.19 0.27
N VAL A 39 -9.71 -3.72 -0.37
CA VAL A 39 -8.36 -3.84 0.20
C VAL A 39 -8.25 -2.86 1.38
N PRO A 40 -7.80 -3.29 2.57
CA PRO A 40 -7.59 -2.39 3.70
C PRO A 40 -6.58 -1.30 3.35
N ASP A 41 -6.93 -0.06 3.65
CA ASP A 41 -6.04 1.08 3.45
C ASP A 41 -4.73 0.92 4.24
N ARG A 42 -4.77 0.36 5.45
CA ARG A 42 -3.56 0.04 6.24
C ARG A 42 -2.64 -0.97 5.56
N ALA A 43 -3.19 -1.90 4.77
CA ALA A 43 -2.37 -2.81 3.96
C ALA A 43 -1.69 -2.07 2.79
N LEU A 44 -2.40 -1.16 2.13
CA LEU A 44 -1.82 -0.25 1.13
C LEU A 44 -0.68 0.60 1.73
N VAL A 45 -0.89 1.15 2.93
CA VAL A 45 0.12 1.96 3.64
C VAL A 45 1.37 1.12 3.93
N LEU A 46 1.23 -0.10 4.46
CA LEU A 46 2.35 -0.98 4.78
C LEU A 46 3.16 -1.34 3.53
N VAL A 47 2.50 -1.76 2.45
CA VAL A 47 3.17 -2.05 1.17
C VAL A 47 3.89 -0.81 0.64
N SER A 48 3.26 0.36 0.72
CA SER A 48 3.84 1.62 0.28
C SER A 48 5.07 2.00 1.12
N ALA A 49 5.04 1.79 2.43
CA ALA A 49 6.17 2.05 3.33
C ALA A 49 7.38 1.17 2.97
N ILE A 50 7.16 -0.12 2.73
CA ILE A 50 8.19 -1.07 2.30
C ILE A 50 8.79 -0.64 0.95
N VAL A 51 7.94 -0.36 -0.04
CA VAL A 51 8.39 0.08 -1.38
C VAL A 51 9.19 1.38 -1.29
N CYS A 52 8.70 2.36 -0.53
CA CYS A 52 9.42 3.61 -0.28
C CYS A 52 10.80 3.35 0.31
N ARG A 53 10.91 2.46 1.32
CA ARG A 53 12.18 2.15 1.95
C ARG A 53 13.16 1.48 0.99
N VAL A 54 12.71 0.48 0.23
CA VAL A 54 13.54 -0.18 -0.79
C VAL A 54 14.05 0.83 -1.82
N LEU A 55 13.19 1.72 -2.30
CA LEU A 55 13.58 2.76 -3.26
C LEU A 55 14.57 3.78 -2.66
N MET A 56 14.40 4.17 -1.39
CA MET A 56 15.34 5.06 -0.70
C MET A 56 16.71 4.41 -0.53
N MET A 57 16.74 3.11 -0.16
CA MET A 57 17.99 2.34 -0.06
C MET A 57 18.69 2.25 -1.40
N PHE A 58 17.94 1.92 -2.46
CA PHE A 58 18.47 1.90 -3.82
C PHE A 58 19.03 3.26 -4.24
N LYS A 59 18.29 4.35 -3.98
CA LYS A 59 18.74 5.71 -4.27
C LYS A 59 20.05 6.06 -3.54
N LYS A 60 20.19 5.65 -2.27
CA LYS A 60 21.36 5.96 -1.43
C LYS A 60 22.60 5.16 -1.84
N HIS A 61 22.42 3.90 -2.19
CA HIS A 61 23.55 2.97 -2.37
C HIS A 61 23.80 2.59 -3.85
N GLY A 62 22.91 2.95 -4.77
CA GLY A 62 22.98 2.58 -6.19
C GLY A 62 22.69 1.09 -6.47
N THR A 63 22.59 0.27 -5.43
CA THR A 63 22.33 -1.17 -5.50
C THR A 63 21.44 -1.59 -4.33
N ILE A 64 20.55 -2.54 -4.55
CA ILE A 64 19.87 -3.24 -3.45
C ILE A 64 20.86 -4.28 -2.92
N LYS A 65 21.57 -3.97 -1.84
CA LYS A 65 22.32 -5.00 -1.10
C LYS A 65 21.32 -5.93 -0.41
N ASN A 66 21.75 -7.14 -0.05
CA ASN A 66 21.00 -8.05 0.85
C ASN A 66 20.96 -7.51 2.29
N GLU A 67 20.72 -6.21 2.45
CA GLU A 67 20.46 -5.59 3.74
C GLU A 67 19.01 -5.91 4.11
N MET A 68 18.83 -6.46 5.31
CA MET A 68 17.50 -6.65 5.88
C MET A 68 16.81 -5.30 6.02
N LEU A 69 15.53 -5.24 5.66
CA LEU A 69 14.72 -4.05 5.95
C LEU A 69 14.66 -3.86 7.47
N CYS A 70 15.08 -2.70 7.94
CA CYS A 70 14.93 -2.33 9.33
C CYS A 70 13.45 -2.09 9.65
N GLY A 71 12.90 -2.84 10.61
CA GLY A 71 11.51 -2.71 11.03
C GLY A 71 11.17 -1.31 11.54
N GLU A 72 12.08 -0.66 12.25
CA GLU A 72 11.89 0.71 12.76
C GLU A 72 11.74 1.73 11.63
N GLU A 73 12.60 1.65 10.61
CA GLU A 73 12.54 2.58 9.47
C GLU A 73 11.28 2.38 8.61
N VAL A 74 10.80 1.14 8.50
CA VAL A 74 9.51 0.85 7.87
C VAL A 74 8.36 1.37 8.73
N ASN A 75 8.46 1.26 10.06
CA ASN A 75 7.45 1.77 10.99
C ASN A 75 7.32 3.30 10.92
N ASP A 76 8.43 4.03 10.85
CA ASP A 76 8.42 5.48 10.67
C ASP A 76 7.77 5.89 9.35
N ALA A 77 8.12 5.22 8.25
CA ALA A 77 7.49 5.45 6.95
C ALA A 77 5.99 5.12 6.97
N TYR A 78 5.60 4.05 7.67
CA TYR A 78 4.22 3.63 7.86
C TYR A 78 3.41 4.70 8.59
N HIS A 79 3.89 5.23 9.73
CA HIS A 79 3.18 6.26 10.48
C HIS A 79 3.01 7.55 9.67
N ASN A 80 4.06 7.98 8.96
CA ASN A 80 4.00 9.15 8.08
C ASN A 80 2.98 8.98 6.96
N LEU A 81 3.00 7.82 6.28
CA LEU A 81 2.04 7.52 5.22
C LEU A 81 0.61 7.34 5.74
N THR A 82 0.45 6.81 6.96
CA THR A 82 -0.86 6.70 7.62
C THR A 82 -1.49 8.08 7.78
N SER A 83 -0.74 9.06 8.30
CA SER A 83 -1.24 10.43 8.44
C SER A 83 -1.67 11.04 7.10
N LEU A 84 -0.93 10.76 6.02
CA LEU A 84 -1.28 11.22 4.68
C LEU A 84 -2.54 10.55 4.12
N VAL A 85 -2.70 9.23 4.35
CA VAL A 85 -3.92 8.51 3.96
C VAL A 85 -5.13 9.00 4.77
N ASP A 86 -4.96 9.26 6.05
CA ASP A 86 -6.03 9.84 6.87
C ASP A 86 -6.43 11.22 6.33
N GLN A 87 -5.49 12.08 5.93
CA GLN A 87 -5.81 13.36 5.27
C GLN A 87 -6.56 13.18 3.94
N VAL A 88 -6.23 12.14 3.16
CA VAL A 88 -6.97 11.81 1.93
C VAL A 88 -8.41 11.41 2.25
N TRP A 89 -8.63 10.62 3.30
CA TRP A 89 -9.97 10.22 3.74
C TRP A 89 -10.85 11.39 4.16
N HIS A 90 -10.26 12.42 4.79
CA HIS A 90 -11.00 13.63 5.20
C HIS A 90 -11.36 14.56 4.02
N ASN A 91 -10.85 14.31 2.83
CA ASN A 91 -11.22 15.05 1.62
C ASN A 91 -12.29 14.29 0.85
N GLU A 92 -13.48 14.88 0.68
CA GLU A 92 -14.62 14.21 0.04
C GLU A 92 -14.32 13.63 -1.36
N TYR A 93 -13.67 14.42 -2.23
CA TYR A 93 -13.34 13.98 -3.58
C TYR A 93 -12.25 12.89 -3.58
N HIS A 94 -11.17 13.09 -2.82
CA HIS A 94 -10.03 12.18 -2.81
C HIS A 94 -10.30 10.90 -2.00
N GLY A 95 -11.07 10.97 -0.92
CA GLY A 95 -11.53 9.84 -0.12
C GLY A 95 -12.44 8.92 -0.93
N ASN A 96 -13.48 9.45 -1.57
CA ASN A 96 -14.35 8.67 -2.46
C ASN A 96 -13.57 8.00 -3.60
N LYS A 97 -12.55 8.68 -4.13
CA LYS A 97 -11.67 8.11 -5.16
C LYS A 97 -10.80 6.96 -4.61
N LEU A 98 -10.25 7.11 -3.41
CA LEU A 98 -9.46 6.08 -2.73
C LEU A 98 -10.30 4.85 -2.42
N GLU A 99 -11.51 5.03 -1.89
CA GLU A 99 -12.44 3.94 -1.59
C GLU A 99 -12.76 3.11 -2.83
N ARG A 100 -13.21 3.76 -3.91
CA ARG A 100 -13.53 3.09 -5.16
C ARG A 100 -12.35 2.30 -5.70
N MET A 101 -11.15 2.87 -5.62
CA MET A 101 -9.93 2.20 -6.05
C MET A 101 -9.66 0.92 -5.24
N LEU A 102 -9.79 0.97 -3.91
CA LEU A 102 -9.56 -0.18 -3.04
C LEU A 102 -10.60 -1.30 -3.24
N GLN A 103 -11.86 -0.93 -3.50
CA GLN A 103 -12.93 -1.87 -3.86
C GLN A 103 -12.67 -2.53 -5.23
N GLU A 104 -12.29 -1.75 -6.24
CA GLU A 104 -11.92 -2.26 -7.57
C GLU A 104 -10.75 -3.24 -7.51
N TRP A 105 -9.78 -2.98 -6.64
CA TRP A 105 -8.64 -3.87 -6.46
C TRP A 105 -9.06 -5.20 -5.84
N ALA A 106 -9.86 -5.17 -4.77
CA ALA A 106 -10.35 -6.40 -4.13
C ALA A 106 -11.12 -7.27 -5.14
N ARG A 107 -12.01 -6.66 -5.93
CA ARG A 107 -12.78 -7.37 -6.98
C ARG A 107 -11.92 -8.01 -8.05
N ALA A 108 -10.83 -7.36 -8.44
CA ALA A 108 -9.93 -7.90 -9.44
C ALA A 108 -8.94 -8.94 -8.89
N GLY A 109 -8.91 -9.12 -7.57
CA GLY A 109 -8.13 -10.13 -6.89
C GLY A 109 -8.87 -11.45 -6.68
N MET A 110 -10.20 -11.43 -6.75
CA MET A 110 -11.06 -12.61 -6.79
C MET A 110 -11.05 -13.24 -8.19
#